data_AF-A0A5C6GH97-F1
#
_entry.id   AF-A0A5C6GH97-F1
#
_cell.length_a   1.000
_cell.length_b   1.000
_cell.length_c   1.000
_cell.angle_alpha   90.00
_cell.angle_beta   90.00
_cell.angle_gamma   90.00
#
_symmetry.space_group_name_H-M   'P 1'
#
loop_
_entity.id
_entity.type
_entity.pdbx_description
1 polymer ?
#
loop_
_entity_poly.entity_id
_entity_poly.type
_entity_poly.pdbx_seq_one_letter_code
_entity_poly.pdbx_strand_id
1 'polypeptide(L)'
;MSRNGTGGTVSVRHGSSTGLAAPSDQDEICPVCKTTRYFNRDMEFLINPECYHRMCKTCVERIFKDGPNQCPYATCHKTLRLRGFKSAFFADLSVEREVDIRRRVAQIFNKVEDDFETLDSYNKYLEYVEDLTFKLVSGTPEAKSEAEGELAAWEAQHKAEIERNRKLARESDETRKRRLAAEQDAARHRRLQDLQADAEEKASAARFREEMLDSLQSAEVGRATEAMDKIMLKKRGQQKRHSARDVLSGAAGGLSIRGLRDKTRGAAEDNKPYDPFGGLRLAPSRVDLGGGKLHDYHSEWIDVTRSKNEYLVGGYSADEYISRALYEAFSGLGVFIAEDKAGKEVGTAGAQEAAAAGGKMDTDDVF
;
A
#
# COMPACT_ATOMS: atom_id res chain seq x y z
N MET A 1 -5.44 -40.21 12.02
CA MET A 1 -4.26 -39.42 12.41
C MET A 1 -4.42 -38.03 11.85
N SER A 2 -4.95 -37.12 12.67
CA SER A 2 -5.20 -35.72 12.32
C SER A 2 -3.89 -34.97 12.07
N ARG A 3 -3.77 -34.32 10.91
CA ARG A 3 -2.76 -33.29 10.68
C ARG A 3 -3.48 -31.95 10.57
N ASN A 4 -3.49 -31.21 11.67
CA ASN A 4 -3.94 -29.83 11.71
C ASN A 4 -2.93 -28.96 10.97
N GLY A 5 -3.42 -28.20 9.99
CA GLY A 5 -2.71 -27.08 9.41
C GLY A 5 -2.69 -25.90 10.39
N THR A 6 -1.54 -25.26 10.50
CA THR A 6 -1.38 -23.96 11.16
C THR A 6 -1.16 -22.90 10.09
N GLY A 7 -2.22 -22.16 9.77
CA GLY A 7 -2.15 -20.92 9.02
C GLY A 7 -1.43 -19.87 9.85
N GLY A 8 -0.19 -19.55 9.48
CA GLY A 8 0.55 -18.43 10.05
C GLY A 8 -0.04 -17.11 9.55
N THR A 9 -0.65 -16.35 10.45
CA THR A 9 -1.03 -14.96 10.20
C THR A 9 0.24 -14.11 10.08
N VAL A 10 0.57 -13.70 8.86
CA VAL A 10 1.67 -12.77 8.58
C VAL A 10 1.32 -11.41 9.16
N SER A 11 1.95 -11.07 10.29
CA SER A 11 1.92 -9.71 10.85
C SER A 11 2.71 -8.80 9.91
N VAL A 12 1.98 -7.91 9.22
CA VAL A 12 2.55 -6.90 8.32
C VAL A 12 3.36 -5.92 9.17
N ARG A 13 4.67 -6.13 9.25
CA ARG A 13 5.61 -5.19 9.86
C ARG A 13 5.80 -4.03 8.89
N HIS A 14 5.45 -2.81 9.33
CA HIS A 14 5.72 -1.57 8.61
C HIS A 14 7.21 -1.46 8.31
N GLY A 15 7.55 -1.50 7.01
CA GLY A 15 8.85 -1.14 6.48
C GLY A 15 8.98 0.38 6.40
N SER A 16 10.14 0.86 6.84
CA SER A 16 10.75 2.18 6.65
C SER A 16 9.87 3.30 6.08
N SER A 17 9.34 4.14 6.96
CA SER A 17 8.95 5.51 6.63
C SER A 17 10.13 6.46 6.90
N THR A 18 10.57 7.11 5.84
CA THR A 18 11.38 8.33 5.84
C THR A 18 10.76 9.42 6.73
N GLY A 19 11.58 10.06 7.57
CA GLY A 19 11.46 11.50 7.84
C GLY A 19 10.48 12.03 8.88
N LEU A 20 10.10 11.27 9.91
CA LEU A 20 9.57 11.87 11.16
C LEU A 20 10.54 11.58 12.29
N ALA A 21 10.78 12.60 13.13
CA ALA A 21 11.66 12.53 14.29
C ALA A 21 11.43 11.24 15.07
N ALA A 22 12.52 10.52 15.38
CA ALA A 22 12.45 9.31 16.16
C ALA A 22 11.75 9.61 17.50
N PRO A 23 10.84 8.72 17.96
CA PRO A 23 10.25 8.87 19.29
C PRO A 23 11.37 8.94 20.32
N SER A 24 11.24 9.81 21.32
CA SER A 24 12.22 9.98 22.39
C SER A 24 12.57 8.64 23.03
N ASP A 25 13.86 8.33 23.16
CA ASP A 25 14.38 7.08 23.74
C ASP A 25 13.86 6.79 25.16
N GLN A 26 13.34 7.81 25.86
CA GLN A 26 12.77 7.70 27.20
C GLN A 26 11.40 7.02 27.24
N ASP A 27 10.68 7.02 26.12
CA ASP A 27 9.36 6.38 26.01
C ASP A 27 9.47 4.87 25.73
N GLU A 28 10.67 4.38 25.40
CA GLU A 28 10.92 2.97 25.06
C GLU A 28 11.47 2.13 26.22
N ILE A 29 11.42 2.68 27.44
CA ILE A 29 11.97 2.05 28.65
C ILE A 29 10.82 1.60 29.54
N CYS A 30 10.82 0.33 29.91
CA CYS A 30 9.87 -0.15 30.90
C CYS A 30 10.24 0.34 32.31
N PRO A 31 9.35 0.98 33.07
CA PRO A 31 9.68 1.52 34.39
C PRO A 31 10.04 0.45 35.44
N VAL A 32 9.58 -0.80 35.25
CA VAL A 32 9.79 -1.90 36.21
C VAL A 32 11.08 -2.66 35.92
N CYS A 33 11.27 -3.15 34.69
CA CYS A 33 12.45 -3.93 34.33
C CYS A 33 13.59 -3.09 33.75
N LYS A 34 13.36 -1.80 33.51
CA LYS A 34 14.30 -0.84 32.89
C LYS A 34 14.90 -1.34 31.56
N THR A 35 14.30 -2.36 30.96
CA THR A 35 14.74 -2.92 29.68
C THR A 35 14.21 -2.03 28.58
N THR A 36 15.08 -1.68 27.63
CA THR A 36 14.72 -0.86 26.47
C THR A 36 14.29 -1.76 25.31
N ARG A 37 13.48 -1.23 24.40
CA ARG A 37 13.05 -1.92 23.17
C ARG A 37 14.23 -2.34 22.28
N TYR A 38 15.37 -1.63 22.39
CA TYR A 38 16.58 -1.93 21.64
C TYR A 38 17.12 -3.34 21.90
N PHE A 39 17.09 -3.83 23.15
CA PHE A 39 17.63 -5.15 23.49
C PHE A 39 16.71 -6.31 23.08
N ASN A 40 15.39 -6.07 22.99
CA ASN A 40 14.43 -7.09 22.56
C ASN A 40 13.37 -6.45 21.65
N ARG A 41 13.56 -6.60 20.33
CA ARG A 41 12.67 -6.03 19.30
C ARG A 41 11.24 -6.56 19.35
N ASP A 42 11.04 -7.74 19.92
CA ASP A 42 9.71 -8.38 20.03
C ASP A 42 9.00 -8.07 21.37
N MET A 43 9.52 -7.13 22.18
CA MET A 43 8.81 -6.66 23.36
C MET A 43 7.69 -5.70 22.98
N GLU A 44 6.47 -6.09 23.34
CA GLU A 44 5.27 -5.25 23.21
C GLU A 44 5.04 -4.47 24.51
N PHE A 45 4.76 -3.18 24.36
CA PHE A 45 4.31 -2.33 25.45
C PHE A 45 2.79 -2.33 25.49
N LEU A 46 2.25 -2.54 26.68
CA LEU A 46 0.83 -2.46 26.97
C LEU A 46 0.54 -1.17 27.76
N ILE A 47 -0.64 -0.62 27.52
CA ILE A 47 -1.17 0.59 28.14
C ILE A 47 -2.56 0.26 28.70
N ASN A 48 -2.90 0.88 29.82
CA ASN A 48 -4.24 0.83 30.39
C ASN A 48 -4.94 2.19 30.18
N PRO A 49 -6.20 2.23 29.73
CA PRO A 49 -6.94 3.47 29.46
C PRO A 49 -7.15 4.37 30.68
N GLU A 50 -6.91 3.90 31.91
CA GLU A 50 -7.12 4.70 33.13
C GLU A 50 -5.88 5.51 33.57
N CYS A 51 -4.69 4.93 33.48
CA CYS A 51 -3.43 5.61 33.87
C CYS A 51 -2.62 6.07 32.65
N TYR A 52 -2.84 5.49 31.46
CA TYR A 52 -2.02 5.74 30.27
C TYR A 52 -0.50 5.55 30.52
N HIS A 53 -0.09 4.58 31.34
CA HIS A 53 1.35 4.28 31.54
C HIS A 53 1.77 3.07 30.72
N ARG A 54 2.93 3.17 30.06
CA ARG A 54 3.51 2.11 29.22
C ARG A 54 4.25 1.10 30.09
N MET A 55 3.94 -0.18 29.90
CA MET A 55 4.59 -1.27 30.64
C MET A 55 4.87 -2.47 29.73
N CYS A 56 5.96 -3.18 29.99
CA CYS A 56 6.31 -4.37 29.22
C CYS A 56 5.33 -5.52 29.48
N LYS A 57 5.00 -6.33 28.47
CA LYS A 57 4.07 -7.48 28.62
C LYS A 57 4.44 -8.41 29.79
N THR A 58 5.72 -8.75 29.95
CA THR A 58 6.18 -9.63 31.04
C THR A 58 6.03 -9.00 32.43
N CYS A 59 6.16 -7.68 32.51
CA CYS A 59 5.99 -6.90 33.73
C CYS A 59 4.51 -6.83 34.13
N VAL A 60 3.63 -6.59 33.15
CA VAL A 60 2.18 -6.58 33.34
C VAL A 60 1.69 -7.95 33.80
N GLU A 61 2.09 -9.03 33.12
CA GLU A 61 1.69 -10.38 33.48
C GLU A 61 2.18 -10.80 34.87
N ARG A 62 3.36 -10.34 35.30
CA ARG A 62 3.90 -10.64 36.63
C ARG A 62 3.17 -9.88 37.73
N ILE A 63 2.99 -8.58 37.59
CA ILE A 63 2.44 -7.71 38.65
C ILE A 63 0.93 -7.93 38.79
N PHE A 64 0.20 -8.14 37.71
CA PHE A 64 -1.27 -8.25 37.74
C PHE A 64 -1.77 -9.70 37.73
N LYS A 65 -0.88 -10.70 37.87
CA LYS A 65 -1.26 -12.11 38.01
C LYS A 65 -1.94 -12.38 39.34
N ASP A 66 -1.43 -11.76 40.40
CA ASP A 66 -1.83 -12.02 41.78
C ASP A 66 -3.13 -11.29 42.17
N GLY A 67 -3.63 -10.40 41.29
CA GLY A 67 -4.87 -9.68 41.51
C GLY A 67 -4.84 -8.25 40.95
N PRO A 68 -5.91 -7.48 41.18
CA PRO A 68 -5.94 -6.06 40.86
C PRO A 68 -4.94 -5.31 41.76
N ASN A 69 -3.85 -4.84 41.15
CA ASN A 69 -2.79 -4.10 41.84
C ASN A 69 -2.76 -2.65 41.39
N GLN A 70 -2.07 -1.79 42.12
CA GLN A 70 -1.86 -0.40 41.71
C GLN A 70 -0.80 -0.32 40.62
N CYS A 71 -0.90 0.70 39.76
CA CYS A 71 0.14 0.99 38.79
C CYS A 71 1.48 1.23 39.52
N PRO A 72 2.60 0.62 39.08
CA PRO A 72 3.92 0.77 39.72
C PRO A 72 4.61 2.09 39.37
N TYR A 73 3.88 3.06 38.80
CA TYR A 73 4.42 4.37 38.44
C TYR A 73 4.29 5.32 39.64
N ALA A 74 5.36 6.01 39.99
CA ALA A 74 5.45 6.80 41.23
C ALA A 74 4.37 7.90 41.35
N THR A 75 3.80 8.36 40.23
CA THR A 75 2.73 9.37 40.22
C THR A 75 1.32 8.80 39.98
N CYS A 76 1.15 7.48 39.80
CA CYS A 76 -0.17 6.85 39.61
C CYS A 76 -0.47 5.85 40.73
N HIS A 77 -1.57 6.08 41.46
CA HIS A 77 -2.09 5.15 42.46
C HIS A 77 -3.39 4.45 42.03
N LYS A 78 -3.75 4.51 40.74
CA LYS A 78 -4.98 3.86 40.26
C LYS A 78 -4.83 2.34 40.28
N THR A 79 -5.90 1.66 40.69
CA THR A 79 -5.99 0.20 40.71
C THR A 79 -6.34 -0.31 39.32
N LEU A 80 -5.48 -1.15 38.74
CA LEU A 80 -5.61 -1.63 37.37
C LEU A 80 -5.86 -3.14 37.34
N ARG A 81 -6.59 -3.60 36.32
CA ARG A 81 -6.89 -5.03 36.08
C ARG A 81 -6.15 -5.52 34.84
N LEU A 82 -5.73 -6.79 34.85
CA LEU A 82 -4.99 -7.40 33.73
C LEU A 82 -5.74 -7.32 32.38
N ARG A 83 -7.07 -7.53 32.39
CA ARG A 83 -7.92 -7.46 31.18
C ARG A 83 -8.05 -6.04 30.59
N GLY A 84 -7.68 -5.01 31.35
CA GLY A 84 -7.76 -3.61 30.90
C GLY A 84 -6.53 -3.15 30.11
N PHE A 85 -5.49 -3.98 30.01
CA PHE A 85 -4.29 -3.64 29.25
C PHE A 85 -4.49 -3.94 27.75
N LYS A 86 -4.14 -2.96 26.91
CA LYS A 86 -4.21 -3.00 25.45
C LYS A 86 -2.85 -2.59 24.88
N SER A 87 -2.48 -3.12 23.72
CA SER A 87 -1.28 -2.67 23.01
C SER A 87 -1.49 -1.27 22.45
N ALA A 88 -0.48 -0.41 22.62
CA ALA A 88 -0.43 0.89 21.97
C ALA A 88 -0.43 0.70 20.43
N PHE A 89 -1.25 1.44 19.71
CA PHE A 89 -1.14 1.57 18.25
C PHE A 89 -0.21 2.72 17.87
N PHE A 90 -0.20 3.80 18.67
CA PHE A 90 0.60 4.99 18.42
C PHE A 90 1.75 5.09 19.43
N ALA A 91 2.85 5.71 19.01
CA ALA A 91 3.98 5.97 19.90
C ALA A 91 3.67 7.06 20.93
N ASP A 92 2.86 8.06 20.53
CA ASP A 92 2.43 9.16 21.39
C ASP A 92 1.15 8.79 22.15
N LEU A 93 1.28 8.83 23.47
CA LEU A 93 0.23 8.52 24.43
C LEU A 93 -0.91 9.57 24.45
N SER A 94 -0.60 10.83 24.12
CA SER A 94 -1.58 11.91 24.08
C SER A 94 -2.61 11.65 22.97
N VAL A 95 -2.12 11.25 21.79
CA VAL A 95 -2.95 10.84 20.64
C VAL A 95 -3.77 9.59 20.98
N GLU A 96 -3.20 8.61 21.68
CA GLU A 96 -3.98 7.43 22.08
C GLU A 96 -5.14 7.77 23.01
N ARG A 97 -4.90 8.65 23.99
CA ARG A 97 -5.94 9.15 24.88
C ARG A 97 -7.05 9.84 24.11
N GLU A 98 -6.68 10.72 23.20
CA GLU A 98 -7.62 11.44 22.34
C GLU A 98 -8.44 10.48 21.48
N VAL A 99 -7.81 9.49 20.83
CA VAL A 99 -8.51 8.50 19.99
C VAL A 99 -9.45 7.62 20.81
N ASP A 100 -9.07 7.24 22.03
CA ASP A 100 -9.96 6.46 22.91
C ASP A 100 -11.15 7.29 23.42
N ILE A 101 -10.94 8.58 23.74
CA ILE A 101 -12.02 9.51 24.09
C ILE A 101 -12.94 9.73 22.89
N ARG A 102 -12.39 10.04 21.71
CA ARG A 102 -13.18 10.19 20.48
C ARG A 102 -13.99 8.94 20.15
N ARG A 103 -13.40 7.74 20.31
CA ARG A 103 -14.15 6.48 20.13
C ARG A 103 -15.30 6.34 21.12
N ARG A 104 -15.12 6.75 22.37
CA ARG A 104 -16.17 6.73 23.39
C ARG A 104 -17.28 7.73 23.04
N VAL A 105 -16.92 8.96 22.70
CA VAL A 105 -17.88 10.01 22.35
C VAL A 105 -18.64 9.63 21.07
N ALA A 106 -17.96 9.17 20.02
CA ALA A 106 -18.60 8.73 18.77
C ALA A 106 -19.53 7.50 18.95
N GLN A 107 -19.30 6.66 19.95
CA GLN A 107 -20.23 5.56 20.27
C GLN A 107 -21.55 6.05 20.87
N ILE A 108 -21.52 7.19 21.57
CA ILE A 108 -22.69 7.81 22.21
C ILE A 108 -23.37 8.77 21.22
N PHE A 109 -22.59 9.54 20.47
CA PHE A 109 -23.04 10.50 19.47
C PHE A 109 -23.09 9.88 18.07
N ASN A 110 -23.96 8.89 17.88
CA ASN A 110 -24.04 8.08 16.66
C ASN A 110 -25.17 8.52 15.69
N LYS A 111 -25.40 9.83 15.56
CA LYS A 111 -26.32 10.41 14.56
C LYS A 111 -25.61 10.59 13.22
N VAL A 112 -26.31 10.30 12.13
CA VAL A 112 -25.81 10.39 10.74
C VAL A 112 -26.40 11.64 10.08
N GLU A 113 -25.81 12.10 8.97
CA GLU A 113 -26.32 13.24 8.18
C GLU A 113 -27.82 13.10 7.84
N ASP A 114 -28.28 11.89 7.53
CA ASP A 114 -29.68 11.59 7.20
C ASP A 114 -30.66 11.83 8.37
N ASP A 115 -30.17 11.94 9.61
CA ASP A 115 -31.00 12.24 10.79
C ASP A 115 -31.31 13.75 10.92
N PHE A 116 -30.72 14.60 10.06
CA PHE A 116 -30.85 16.05 10.11
C PHE A 116 -31.56 16.60 8.86
N GLU A 117 -32.37 17.64 9.04
CA GLU A 117 -33.09 18.29 7.93
C GLU A 117 -32.19 19.15 7.05
N THR A 118 -31.11 19.70 7.63
CA THR A 118 -30.20 20.62 6.94
C THR A 118 -28.75 20.30 7.23
N LEU A 119 -27.88 20.48 6.22
CA LEU A 119 -26.43 20.30 6.37
C LEU A 119 -25.82 21.24 7.43
N ASP A 120 -26.34 22.47 7.57
CA ASP A 120 -25.90 23.42 8.59
C ASP A 120 -26.15 22.90 10.01
N SER A 121 -27.31 22.28 10.25
CA SER A 121 -27.60 21.66 11.55
C SER A 121 -26.70 20.47 11.86
N TYR A 122 -26.33 19.69 10.84
CA TYR A 122 -25.38 18.58 11.00
C TYR A 122 -23.96 19.10 11.32
N ASN A 123 -23.50 20.14 10.63
CA ASN A 123 -22.19 20.75 10.89
C ASN A 123 -22.09 21.34 12.30
N LYS A 124 -23.14 22.03 12.77
CA LYS A 124 -23.22 22.55 14.15
C LYS A 124 -23.20 21.42 15.18
N TYR A 125 -23.84 20.30 14.88
CA TYR A 125 -23.79 19.11 15.73
C TYR A 125 -22.37 18.51 15.80
N LEU A 126 -21.68 18.40 14.65
CA LEU A 126 -20.29 17.94 14.61
C LEU A 126 -19.35 18.88 15.39
N GLU A 127 -19.53 20.19 15.25
CA GLU A 127 -18.77 21.18 16.02
C GLU A 127 -19.00 21.01 17.53
N TYR A 128 -20.25 20.86 17.98
CA TYR A 128 -20.57 20.59 19.38
C TYR A 128 -19.91 19.30 19.90
N VAL A 129 -19.89 18.22 19.09
CA VAL A 129 -19.21 16.97 19.43
C VAL A 129 -17.71 17.18 19.57
N GLU A 130 -17.06 17.89 18.64
CA GLU A 130 -15.63 18.18 18.71
C GLU A 130 -15.28 19.08 19.90
N ASP A 131 -16.07 20.11 20.18
CA ASP A 131 -15.90 20.97 21.36
C ASP A 131 -15.97 20.17 22.67
N LEU A 132 -16.91 19.24 22.77
CA LEU A 132 -17.02 18.34 23.92
C LEU A 132 -15.79 17.43 24.02
N THR A 133 -15.32 16.85 22.91
CA THR A 133 -14.10 16.03 22.91
C THR A 133 -12.87 16.84 23.29
N PHE A 134 -12.78 18.09 22.84
CA PHE A 134 -11.67 18.99 23.17
C PHE A 134 -11.64 19.28 24.66
N LYS A 135 -12.79 19.65 25.27
CA LYS A 135 -12.91 19.82 26.72
C LYS A 135 -12.47 18.57 27.50
N LEU A 136 -12.80 17.37 27.03
CA LEU A 136 -12.37 16.11 27.67
C LEU A 136 -10.86 15.84 27.57
N VAL A 137 -10.22 16.25 26.47
CA VAL A 137 -8.78 16.01 26.25
C VAL A 137 -7.93 17.07 26.95
N SER A 138 -8.15 18.34 26.61
CA SER A 138 -7.31 19.48 26.99
C SER A 138 -7.85 20.32 28.15
N GLY A 139 -9.10 20.11 28.57
CA GLY A 139 -9.77 20.95 29.58
C GLY A 139 -9.18 20.86 30.98
N THR A 140 -9.55 21.83 31.82
CA THR A 140 -9.32 21.80 33.27
C THR A 140 -10.07 20.60 33.88
N PRO A 141 -9.65 20.09 35.06
CA PRO A 141 -10.35 18.98 35.70
C PRO A 141 -11.85 19.25 35.94
N GLU A 142 -12.22 20.51 36.17
CA GLU A 142 -13.61 20.97 36.29
C GLU A 142 -14.35 20.82 34.96
N ALA A 143 -13.80 21.37 33.87
CA ALA A 143 -14.37 21.25 32.54
C ALA A 143 -14.52 19.78 32.08
N LYS A 144 -13.59 18.90 32.49
CA LYS A 144 -13.70 17.46 32.24
C LYS A 144 -14.89 16.85 32.97
N SER A 145 -15.09 17.19 34.24
CA SER A 145 -16.22 16.68 35.02
C SER A 145 -17.58 17.17 34.49
N GLU A 146 -17.64 18.43 34.02
CA GLU A 146 -18.83 18.98 33.38
C GLU A 146 -19.14 18.27 32.05
N ALA A 147 -18.12 18.10 31.21
CA ALA A 147 -18.24 17.38 29.94
C ALA A 147 -18.64 15.91 30.12
N GLU A 148 -18.12 15.23 31.15
CA GLU A 148 -18.55 13.87 31.52
C GLU A 148 -20.01 13.85 31.99
N GLY A 149 -20.45 14.88 32.73
CA GLY A 149 -21.84 15.06 33.12
C GLY A 149 -22.77 15.27 31.92
N GLU A 150 -22.40 16.13 30.98
CA GLU A 150 -23.12 16.34 29.72
C GLU A 150 -23.22 15.04 28.91
N LEU A 151 -22.13 14.29 28.81
CA LEU A 151 -22.09 13.00 28.11
C LEU A 151 -23.03 11.97 28.76
N ALA A 152 -23.04 11.88 30.10
CA ALA A 152 -23.91 10.96 30.83
C ALA A 152 -25.39 11.37 30.73
N ALA A 153 -25.70 12.67 30.77
CA ALA A 153 -27.05 13.18 30.58
C ALA A 153 -27.56 12.86 29.17
N TRP A 154 -26.70 13.04 28.15
CA TRP A 154 -27.04 12.70 26.77
C TRP A 154 -27.27 11.21 26.58
N GLU A 155 -26.40 10.36 27.13
CA GLU A 155 -26.55 8.90 27.10
C GLU A 155 -27.87 8.47 27.76
N ALA A 156 -28.24 9.05 28.90
CA ALA A 156 -29.49 8.73 29.58
C ALA A 156 -30.73 9.10 28.76
N GLN A 157 -30.70 10.25 28.07
CA GLN A 157 -31.81 10.72 27.24
C GLN A 157 -31.94 9.93 25.92
N HIS A 158 -30.82 9.53 25.31
CA HIS A 158 -30.81 8.96 23.95
C HIS A 158 -30.46 7.47 23.90
N LYS A 159 -30.42 6.79 25.06
CA LYS A 159 -30.02 5.37 25.17
C LYS A 159 -30.68 4.44 24.15
N ALA A 160 -32.00 4.57 23.98
CA ALA A 160 -32.76 3.71 23.07
C ALA A 160 -32.44 3.99 21.59
N GLU A 161 -32.23 5.25 21.23
CA GLU A 161 -31.84 5.65 19.88
C GLU A 161 -30.42 5.17 19.56
N ILE A 162 -29.49 5.36 20.50
CA ILE A 162 -28.11 4.92 20.40
C ILE A 162 -28.04 3.41 20.16
N GLU A 163 -28.82 2.61 20.91
CA GLU A 163 -28.84 1.16 20.75
C GLU A 163 -29.37 0.72 19.37
N ARG A 164 -30.42 1.39 18.86
CA ARG A 164 -30.95 1.14 17.51
C ARG A 164 -29.90 1.45 16.44
N ASN A 165 -29.30 2.64 16.49
CA ASN A 165 -28.28 3.06 15.51
C ASN A 165 -27.05 2.16 15.58
N ARG A 166 -26.65 1.72 16.78
CA ARG A 166 -25.55 0.75 16.95
C ARG A 166 -25.88 -0.62 16.36
N LYS A 167 -27.14 -1.07 16.42
CA LYS A 167 -27.57 -2.33 15.78
C LYS A 167 -27.53 -2.20 14.26
N LEU A 168 -28.05 -1.10 13.70
CA LEU A 168 -28.02 -0.81 12.26
C LEU A 168 -26.59 -0.72 11.72
N ALA A 169 -25.69 -0.03 12.44
CA ALA A 169 -24.27 0.06 12.08
C ALA A 169 -23.60 -1.32 12.03
N ARG A 170 -23.88 -2.19 13.01
CA ARG A 170 -23.36 -3.58 13.02
C ARG A 170 -23.87 -4.39 11.85
N GLU A 171 -25.16 -4.30 11.52
CA GLU A 171 -25.76 -5.00 10.38
C GLU A 171 -25.13 -4.52 9.06
N SER A 172 -25.01 -3.21 8.86
CA SER A 172 -24.33 -2.63 7.70
C SER A 172 -22.87 -3.11 7.58
N ASP A 173 -22.10 -3.09 8.67
CA ASP A 173 -20.73 -3.60 8.67
C ASP A 173 -20.63 -5.11 8.37
N GLU A 174 -21.57 -5.91 8.88
CA GLU A 174 -21.65 -7.34 8.56
C GLU A 174 -21.92 -7.57 7.08
N THR A 175 -22.89 -6.85 6.49
CA THR A 175 -23.17 -6.97 5.04
C THR A 175 -21.96 -6.57 4.20
N ARG A 176 -21.26 -5.48 4.57
CA ARG A 176 -20.02 -5.05 3.90
C ARG A 176 -18.93 -6.12 3.98
N LYS A 177 -18.71 -6.72 5.14
CA LYS A 177 -17.75 -7.83 5.33
C LYS A 177 -18.13 -9.06 4.52
N ARG A 178 -19.42 -9.44 4.50
CA ARG A 178 -19.92 -10.59 3.72
C ARG A 178 -19.70 -10.37 2.22
N ARG A 179 -19.94 -9.17 1.70
CA ARG A 179 -19.68 -8.83 0.29
C ARG A 179 -18.20 -8.96 -0.07
N LEU A 180 -17.31 -8.41 0.77
CA LEU A 180 -15.86 -8.49 0.54
C LEU A 180 -15.34 -9.93 0.65
N ALA A 181 -15.86 -10.73 1.58
CA ALA A 181 -15.52 -12.15 1.68
C ALA A 181 -15.97 -12.93 0.43
N ALA A 182 -17.21 -12.71 -0.05
CA ALA A 182 -17.70 -13.35 -1.25
C ALA A 182 -16.86 -13.00 -2.49
N GLU A 183 -16.40 -11.74 -2.60
CA GLU A 183 -15.50 -11.32 -3.67
C GLU A 183 -14.13 -12.01 -3.59
N GLN A 184 -13.54 -12.08 -2.40
CA GLN A 184 -12.27 -12.78 -2.18
C GLN A 184 -12.39 -14.28 -2.47
N ASP A 185 -13.50 -14.90 -2.09
CA ASP A 185 -13.77 -16.32 -2.32
C ASP A 185 -13.93 -16.60 -3.81
N ALA A 186 -14.69 -15.76 -4.53
CA ALA A 186 -14.81 -15.85 -5.98
C ALA A 186 -13.45 -15.68 -6.67
N ALA A 187 -12.61 -14.75 -6.21
CA ALA A 187 -11.26 -14.57 -6.74
C ALA A 187 -10.34 -15.78 -6.45
N ARG A 188 -10.47 -16.41 -5.28
CA ARG A 188 -9.75 -17.66 -4.96
C ARG A 188 -10.23 -18.81 -5.85
N HIS A 189 -11.54 -18.95 -6.05
CA HIS A 189 -12.10 -19.97 -6.93
C HIS A 189 -11.63 -19.81 -8.37
N ARG A 190 -11.58 -18.59 -8.91
CA ARG A 190 -11.03 -18.33 -10.25
C ARG A 190 -9.57 -18.75 -10.36
N ARG A 191 -8.72 -18.34 -9.41
CA ARG A 191 -7.30 -18.76 -9.41
C ARG A 191 -7.14 -20.28 -9.35
N LEU A 192 -7.98 -20.98 -8.58
CA LEU A 192 -7.94 -22.43 -8.53
C LEU A 192 -8.41 -23.08 -9.83
N GLN A 193 -9.45 -22.52 -10.47
CA GLN A 193 -9.92 -22.97 -11.78
C GLN A 193 -8.86 -22.78 -12.86
N ASP A 194 -8.18 -21.63 -12.89
CA ASP A 194 -7.09 -21.37 -13.84
C ASP A 194 -5.94 -22.37 -13.65
N LEU A 195 -5.54 -22.63 -12.40
CA LEU A 195 -4.51 -23.62 -12.10
C LEU A 195 -4.92 -25.05 -12.49
N GLN A 196 -6.19 -25.40 -12.33
CA GLN A 196 -6.72 -26.70 -12.76
C GLN A 196 -6.74 -26.81 -14.28
N ALA A 197 -7.19 -25.76 -14.98
CA ALA A 197 -7.20 -25.69 -16.44
C ALA A 197 -5.78 -25.81 -17.02
N ASP A 198 -4.80 -25.10 -16.45
CA ASP A 198 -3.39 -25.19 -16.85
C ASP A 198 -2.82 -26.60 -16.64
N ALA A 199 -3.20 -27.27 -15.54
CA ALA A 199 -2.76 -28.64 -15.25
C ALA A 199 -3.38 -29.64 -16.23
N GLU A 200 -4.67 -29.49 -16.56
CA GLU A 200 -5.37 -30.29 -17.56
C GLU A 200 -4.80 -30.05 -18.97
N GLU A 201 -4.47 -28.81 -19.32
CA GLU A 201 -3.81 -28.49 -20.60
C GLU A 201 -2.46 -29.19 -20.69
N LYS A 202 -1.62 -29.09 -19.65
CA LYS A 202 -0.32 -29.79 -19.59
C LYS A 202 -0.47 -31.31 -19.68
N ALA A 203 -1.44 -31.89 -18.97
CA ALA A 203 -1.70 -33.33 -19.01
C ALA A 203 -2.19 -33.77 -20.41
N SER A 204 -3.08 -33.00 -21.03
CA SER A 204 -3.55 -33.28 -22.40
C SER A 204 -2.44 -33.15 -23.44
N ALA A 205 -1.54 -32.17 -23.28
CA ALA A 205 -0.37 -32.00 -24.13
C ALA A 205 0.64 -33.14 -23.98
N ALA A 206 0.82 -33.66 -22.76
CA ALA A 206 1.64 -34.84 -22.50
C ALA A 206 1.05 -36.11 -23.16
N ARG A 207 -0.24 -36.39 -22.95
CA ARG A 207 -0.95 -37.50 -23.61
C ARG A 207 -0.86 -37.40 -25.14
N PHE A 208 -1.03 -36.19 -25.68
CA PHE A 208 -0.88 -35.96 -27.12
C PHE A 208 0.53 -36.24 -27.63
N ARG A 209 1.56 -35.87 -26.86
CA ARG A 209 2.97 -36.18 -27.19
C ARG A 209 3.21 -37.68 -27.18
N GLU A 210 2.68 -38.40 -26.20
CA GLU A 210 2.78 -39.87 -26.12
C GLU A 210 2.08 -40.54 -27.32
N GLU A 211 0.84 -40.16 -27.65
CA GLU A 211 0.13 -40.66 -28.84
C GLU A 211 0.91 -40.39 -30.15
N MET A 212 1.56 -39.23 -30.25
CA MET A 212 2.40 -38.88 -31.39
C MET A 212 3.64 -39.79 -31.48
N LEU A 213 4.32 -40.03 -30.35
CA LEU A 213 5.50 -40.89 -30.31
C LEU A 213 5.16 -42.36 -30.61
N ASP A 214 4.07 -42.88 -30.04
CA ASP A 214 3.60 -44.26 -30.28
C ASP A 214 3.21 -44.48 -31.75
N SER A 215 2.60 -43.48 -32.39
CA SER A 215 2.31 -43.53 -33.82
C SER A 215 3.55 -43.43 -34.70
N LEU A 216 4.61 -42.73 -34.28
CA LEU A 216 5.90 -42.73 -35.00
C LEU A 216 6.60 -44.08 -34.87
N GLN A 217 6.52 -44.70 -33.69
CA GLN A 217 7.12 -46.01 -33.43
C GLN A 217 6.43 -47.13 -34.22
N SER A 218 5.11 -47.04 -34.41
CA SER A 218 4.32 -48.03 -35.15
C SER A 218 4.24 -47.79 -36.67
N ALA A 219 4.68 -46.62 -37.15
CA ALA A 219 4.67 -46.30 -38.58
C ALA A 219 5.79 -47.00 -39.35
N GLU A 220 5.45 -47.54 -40.53
CA GLU A 220 6.40 -48.16 -41.45
C GLU A 220 7.40 -47.13 -42.02
N VAL A 221 8.66 -47.54 -42.23
CA VAL A 221 9.76 -46.66 -42.69
C VAL A 221 9.37 -45.98 -44.00
N GLY A 222 9.25 -44.64 -43.98
CA GLY A 222 8.85 -43.82 -45.13
C GLY A 222 7.42 -43.28 -45.11
N ARG A 223 6.53 -43.75 -44.22
CA ARG A 223 5.15 -43.21 -44.05
C ARG A 223 4.95 -42.39 -42.76
N ALA A 224 6.03 -42.02 -42.09
CA ALA A 224 5.98 -41.26 -40.84
C ALA A 224 5.27 -39.90 -40.99
N THR A 225 5.41 -39.23 -42.14
CA THR A 225 4.79 -37.92 -42.43
C THR A 225 3.26 -38.00 -42.50
N GLU A 226 2.71 -39.04 -43.12
CA GLU A 226 1.26 -39.26 -43.24
C GLU A 226 0.60 -39.55 -41.89
N ALA A 227 1.29 -40.30 -41.02
CA ALA A 227 0.83 -40.58 -39.66
C ALA A 227 0.80 -39.31 -38.79
N MET A 228 1.80 -38.42 -38.92
CA MET A 228 1.86 -37.13 -38.24
C MET A 228 0.73 -36.19 -38.67
N ASP A 229 0.45 -36.10 -39.97
CA ASP A 229 -0.61 -35.23 -40.50
C ASP A 229 -1.99 -35.67 -40.00
N LYS A 230 -2.24 -36.98 -39.93
CA LYS A 230 -3.50 -37.54 -39.40
C LYS A 230 -3.73 -37.19 -37.93
N ILE A 231 -2.68 -37.23 -37.11
CA ILE A 231 -2.74 -36.88 -35.68
C ILE A 231 -2.89 -35.38 -35.47
N MET A 232 -2.21 -34.56 -36.27
CA MET A 232 -2.36 -33.10 -36.25
C MET A 232 -3.76 -32.64 -36.68
N LEU A 233 -4.37 -33.28 -37.68
CA LEU A 233 -5.77 -33.06 -38.05
C LEU A 233 -6.74 -33.43 -36.92
N LYS A 234 -6.51 -34.57 -36.23
CA LYS A 234 -7.30 -35.00 -35.07
C LYS A 234 -7.23 -33.97 -33.93
N LYS A 235 -6.04 -33.42 -33.65
CA LYS A 235 -5.84 -32.36 -32.63
C LYS A 235 -6.53 -31.05 -33.01
N ARG A 236 -6.39 -30.59 -34.27
CA ARG A 236 -7.10 -29.39 -34.76
C ARG A 236 -8.62 -29.56 -34.66
N GLY A 237 -9.13 -30.76 -34.95
CA GLY A 237 -10.54 -31.10 -34.78
C GLY A 237 -11.01 -31.07 -33.32
N GLN A 238 -10.21 -31.59 -32.38
CA GLN A 238 -10.52 -31.54 -30.95
C GLN A 238 -10.42 -30.12 -30.36
N GLN A 239 -9.39 -29.35 -30.71
CA GLN A 239 -9.24 -27.96 -30.26
C GLN A 239 -10.39 -27.08 -30.75
N LYS A 240 -10.86 -27.25 -32.00
CA LYS A 240 -12.01 -26.51 -32.53
C LYS A 240 -13.33 -26.88 -31.85
N ARG A 241 -13.46 -28.11 -31.32
CA ARG A 241 -14.62 -28.55 -30.53
C ARG A 241 -14.57 -28.06 -29.09
N HIS A 242 -13.38 -27.99 -28.48
CA HIS A 242 -13.18 -27.41 -27.15
C HIS A 242 -13.37 -25.89 -27.15
N SER A 243 -12.80 -25.18 -28.13
CA SER A 243 -13.04 -23.74 -28.28
C SER A 243 -14.50 -23.41 -28.63
N ALA A 244 -15.17 -24.22 -29.46
CA ALA A 244 -16.61 -24.07 -29.71
C ALA A 244 -17.45 -24.36 -28.45
N ARG A 245 -17.01 -25.27 -27.57
CA ARG A 245 -17.68 -25.55 -26.29
C ARG A 245 -17.45 -24.45 -25.26
N ASP A 246 -16.26 -23.86 -25.18
CA ASP A 246 -16.00 -22.68 -24.33
C ASP A 246 -16.76 -21.44 -24.81
N VAL A 247 -16.89 -21.26 -26.13
CA VAL A 247 -17.73 -20.21 -26.71
C VAL A 247 -19.22 -20.45 -26.40
N LEU A 248 -19.68 -21.70 -26.33
CA LEU A 248 -21.07 -22.04 -25.97
C LEU A 248 -21.32 -22.01 -24.45
N SER A 249 -20.31 -22.29 -23.62
CA SER A 249 -20.39 -22.19 -22.15
C SER A 249 -20.17 -20.74 -21.65
N GLY A 250 -19.54 -19.90 -22.46
CA GLY A 250 -19.40 -18.45 -22.27
C GLY A 250 -20.43 -17.62 -23.03
N ALA A 251 -21.41 -18.25 -23.70
CA ALA A 251 -22.47 -17.57 -24.45
C ALA A 251 -23.58 -17.03 -23.52
N ALA A 252 -23.21 -16.03 -22.72
CA ALA A 252 -24.06 -14.90 -22.41
C ALA A 252 -23.24 -13.63 -22.68
N GLY A 253 -22.90 -13.37 -23.94
CA GLY A 253 -22.15 -12.18 -24.35
C GLY A 253 -21.84 -12.18 -25.84
N GLY A 254 -22.63 -11.44 -26.61
CA GLY A 254 -22.66 -11.45 -28.06
C GLY A 254 -21.49 -10.73 -28.77
N LEU A 255 -21.54 -10.85 -30.10
CA LEU A 255 -20.71 -10.15 -31.09
C LEU A 255 -20.54 -8.66 -30.74
N SER A 256 -19.29 -8.21 -30.57
CA SER A 256 -18.97 -6.81 -30.25
C SER A 256 -19.04 -5.93 -31.50
N ILE A 257 -20.17 -5.25 -31.68
CA ILE A 257 -20.27 -4.12 -32.60
C ILE A 257 -19.35 -3.01 -32.10
N ARG A 258 -18.44 -2.53 -32.96
CA ARG A 258 -17.59 -1.37 -32.67
C ARG A 258 -18.47 -0.17 -32.29
N GLY A 259 -18.41 0.25 -31.04
CA GLY A 259 -19.10 1.43 -30.51
C GLY A 259 -20.21 1.16 -29.48
N LEU A 260 -20.59 -0.09 -29.21
CA LEU A 260 -21.58 -0.39 -28.16
C LEU A 260 -20.88 -0.64 -26.82
N ARG A 261 -21.16 0.21 -25.81
CA ARG A 261 -20.57 0.08 -24.47
C ARG A 261 -21.18 -1.15 -23.77
N ASP A 262 -20.36 -2.18 -23.59
CA ASP A 262 -20.72 -3.39 -22.84
C ASP A 262 -21.03 -3.05 -21.38
N LYS A 263 -22.28 -3.30 -20.97
CA LYS A 263 -22.78 -3.12 -19.59
C LYS A 263 -22.28 -4.20 -18.62
N THR A 264 -21.51 -5.18 -19.10
CA THR A 264 -20.93 -6.29 -18.33
C THR A 264 -19.49 -6.04 -17.86
N ARG A 265 -18.81 -5.00 -18.37
CA ARG A 265 -17.83 -4.30 -17.54
C ARG A 265 -18.63 -3.57 -16.49
N GLY A 266 -18.83 -4.24 -15.34
CA GLY A 266 -19.46 -3.67 -14.17
C GLY A 266 -18.95 -2.25 -13.97
N ALA A 267 -19.87 -1.33 -13.67
CA ALA A 267 -19.60 0.07 -13.38
C ALA A 267 -18.18 0.19 -12.81
N ALA A 268 -17.27 0.69 -13.64
CA ALA A 268 -15.93 1.01 -13.17
C ALA A 268 -16.17 1.90 -11.97
N GLU A 269 -15.76 1.43 -10.79
CA GLU A 269 -16.08 2.02 -9.49
C GLU A 269 -16.09 3.55 -9.61
N ASP A 270 -17.28 4.15 -9.60
CA ASP A 270 -17.50 5.58 -9.89
C ASP A 270 -16.84 6.50 -8.83
N ASN A 271 -16.14 5.91 -7.85
CA ASN A 271 -15.43 6.57 -6.75
C ASN A 271 -13.91 6.34 -6.76
N LYS A 272 -13.30 5.98 -7.89
CA LYS A 272 -11.85 6.17 -8.05
C LYS A 272 -11.62 7.63 -8.49
N PRO A 273 -10.75 8.39 -7.79
CA PRO A 273 -10.34 9.70 -8.28
C PRO A 273 -9.92 9.57 -9.74
N TYR A 274 -10.51 10.39 -10.60
CA TYR A 274 -10.23 10.37 -12.03
C TYR A 274 -8.72 10.47 -12.24
N ASP A 275 -8.11 9.38 -12.68
CA ASP A 275 -6.69 9.33 -13.03
C ASP A 275 -6.56 9.67 -14.52
N PRO A 276 -6.13 10.89 -14.87
CA PRO A 276 -6.01 11.32 -16.27
C PRO A 276 -5.03 10.49 -17.09
N PHE A 277 -4.22 9.65 -16.45
CA PHE A 277 -3.21 8.82 -17.09
C PHE A 277 -3.46 7.31 -16.94
N GLY A 278 -4.58 6.91 -16.33
CA GLY A 278 -5.02 5.51 -16.29
C GLY A 278 -3.99 4.54 -15.71
N GLY A 279 -3.24 4.95 -14.69
CA GLY A 279 -2.18 4.15 -14.05
C GLY A 279 -0.79 4.32 -14.64
N LEU A 280 -0.61 5.15 -15.66
CA LEU A 280 0.72 5.53 -16.15
C LEU A 280 1.35 6.50 -15.14
N ARG A 281 2.45 6.10 -14.49
CA ARG A 281 3.26 7.04 -13.70
C ARG A 281 4.13 7.84 -14.66
N LEU A 282 3.75 9.10 -14.93
CA LEU A 282 4.57 10.07 -15.67
C LEU A 282 5.76 10.62 -14.84
N ALA A 283 5.99 10.09 -13.65
CA ALA A 283 7.22 10.40 -12.93
C ALA A 283 8.40 10.01 -13.83
N PRO A 284 9.31 10.95 -14.16
CA PRO A 284 10.41 10.66 -15.05
C PRO A 284 11.24 9.52 -14.45
N SER A 285 11.17 8.34 -15.05
CA SER A 285 12.03 7.24 -14.68
C SER A 285 13.44 7.61 -15.12
N ARG A 286 14.33 7.88 -14.17
CA ARG A 286 15.75 8.04 -14.48
C ARG A 286 16.25 6.68 -14.97
N VAL A 287 16.54 6.59 -16.27
CA VAL A 287 17.19 5.40 -16.82
C VAL A 287 18.64 5.44 -16.36
N ASP A 288 19.01 4.42 -15.61
CA ASP A 288 20.38 4.23 -15.16
C ASP A 288 21.24 3.80 -16.36
N LEU A 289 22.10 4.71 -16.83
CA LEU A 289 22.97 4.55 -18.00
C LEU A 289 24.33 3.91 -17.65
N GLY A 290 24.39 3.08 -16.61
CA GLY A 290 25.60 2.31 -16.31
C GLY A 290 26.04 1.45 -17.51
N GLY A 291 27.35 1.31 -17.72
CA GLY A 291 27.92 0.66 -18.92
C GLY A 291 27.35 -0.73 -19.26
N GLY A 292 26.90 -1.49 -18.26
CA GLY A 292 26.25 -2.79 -18.47
C GLY A 292 24.89 -2.72 -19.19
N LYS A 293 24.10 -1.67 -18.97
CA LYS A 293 22.77 -1.48 -19.59
C LYS A 293 22.85 -0.82 -20.97
N LEU A 294 23.98 -0.20 -21.30
CA LEU A 294 24.24 0.39 -22.61
C LEU A 294 24.42 -0.68 -23.70
N HIS A 295 24.87 -1.88 -23.30
CA HIS A 295 24.94 -3.03 -24.16
C HIS A 295 23.56 -3.56 -24.58
N ASP A 296 22.55 -3.40 -23.73
CA ASP A 296 21.17 -3.84 -24.01
C ASP A 296 20.42 -2.89 -24.96
N TYR A 297 21.00 -1.73 -25.31
CA TYR A 297 20.43 -0.83 -26.29
C TYR A 297 20.67 -1.36 -27.71
N HIS A 298 19.57 -1.69 -28.39
CA HIS A 298 19.58 -2.24 -29.74
C HIS A 298 19.09 -1.22 -30.76
N SER A 299 19.88 -1.06 -31.82
CA SER A 299 19.44 -0.39 -33.04
C SER A 299 20.14 -1.05 -34.22
N GLU A 300 19.47 -1.07 -35.36
CA GLU A 300 19.98 -1.70 -36.59
C GLU A 300 21.40 -1.20 -36.95
N TRP A 301 21.69 0.08 -36.72
CA TRP A 301 23.00 0.67 -36.97
C TRP A 301 24.05 0.26 -35.93
N ILE A 302 23.70 0.26 -34.64
CA ILE A 302 24.63 -0.06 -33.55
C ILE A 302 25.00 -1.54 -33.57
N ASP A 303 24.03 -2.42 -33.82
CA ASP A 303 24.25 -3.86 -33.92
C ASP A 303 25.17 -4.19 -35.11
N VAL A 304 25.08 -3.45 -36.21
CA VAL A 304 25.99 -3.56 -37.37
C VAL A 304 27.41 -3.11 -36.99
N THR A 305 27.57 -2.02 -36.26
CA THR A 305 28.90 -1.53 -35.82
C THR A 305 29.57 -2.44 -34.80
N ARG A 306 28.79 -3.18 -33.99
CA ARG A 306 29.31 -4.17 -33.03
C ARG A 306 29.72 -5.49 -33.68
N SER A 307 29.09 -5.86 -34.79
CA SER A 307 29.29 -7.16 -35.45
C SER A 307 30.30 -7.13 -36.60
N LYS A 308 30.44 -6.01 -37.31
CA LYS A 308 31.34 -5.91 -38.48
C LYS A 308 32.75 -5.47 -38.09
N ASN A 309 33.73 -6.31 -38.43
CA ASN A 309 35.16 -6.06 -38.16
C ASN A 309 35.73 -4.81 -38.84
N GLU A 310 35.14 -4.31 -39.92
CA GLU A 310 35.58 -3.09 -40.61
C GLU A 310 35.53 -1.85 -39.70
N TYR A 311 34.57 -1.80 -38.77
CA TYR A 311 34.42 -0.68 -37.83
C TYR A 311 35.27 -0.85 -36.57
N LEU A 312 35.50 -2.09 -36.12
CA LEU A 312 36.31 -2.40 -34.94
C LEU A 312 37.80 -2.07 -35.14
N VAL A 313 38.34 -2.27 -36.34
CA VAL A 313 39.77 -2.08 -36.64
C VAL A 313 40.20 -0.60 -36.52
N GLY A 314 39.26 0.34 -36.65
CA GLY A 314 39.51 1.78 -36.52
C GLY A 314 39.50 2.32 -35.09
N GLY A 315 39.36 1.47 -34.08
CA GLY A 315 39.24 1.90 -32.68
C GLY A 315 37.88 2.53 -32.34
N TYR A 316 36.87 2.34 -33.19
CA TYR A 316 35.52 2.83 -32.96
C TYR A 316 34.82 1.94 -31.93
N SER A 317 34.41 2.54 -30.80
CA SER A 317 33.58 1.89 -29.78
C SER A 317 32.13 2.36 -29.88
N ALA A 318 31.21 1.40 -30.06
CA ALA A 318 29.78 1.67 -30.11
C ALA A 318 29.27 2.29 -28.79
N ASP A 319 29.84 1.90 -27.66
CA ASP A 319 29.41 2.36 -26.34
C ASP A 319 29.84 3.82 -26.07
N GLU A 320 31.01 4.22 -26.57
CA GLU A 320 31.46 5.61 -26.53
C GLU A 320 30.63 6.51 -27.45
N TYR A 321 30.21 5.98 -28.61
CA TYR A 321 29.31 6.70 -29.50
C TYR A 321 27.95 6.96 -28.83
N ILE A 322 27.35 5.94 -28.22
CA ILE A 322 26.05 6.09 -27.54
C ILE A 322 26.18 7.04 -26.35
N SER A 323 27.22 6.91 -25.53
CA SER A 323 27.42 7.78 -24.37
C SER A 323 27.60 9.24 -24.77
N ARG A 324 28.37 9.51 -25.83
CA ARG A 324 28.53 10.86 -26.39
C ARG A 324 27.24 11.41 -26.99
N ALA A 325 26.49 10.61 -27.73
CA ALA A 325 25.23 11.04 -28.33
C ALA A 325 24.17 11.36 -27.27
N LEU A 326 24.09 10.55 -26.21
CA LEU A 326 23.24 10.83 -25.05
C LEU A 326 23.72 12.10 -24.33
N TYR A 327 25.03 12.24 -24.12
CA TYR A 327 25.58 13.45 -23.51
C TYR A 327 25.25 14.69 -24.34
N GLU A 328 25.41 14.66 -25.67
CA GLU A 328 25.09 15.79 -26.55
C GLU A 328 23.58 16.11 -26.56
N ALA A 329 22.72 15.08 -26.64
CA ALA A 329 21.27 15.26 -26.63
C ALA A 329 20.74 15.83 -25.31
N PHE A 330 21.34 15.45 -24.17
CA PHE A 330 20.88 15.84 -22.85
C PHE A 330 21.69 16.97 -22.20
N SER A 331 22.88 17.31 -22.71
CA SER A 331 23.74 18.39 -22.18
C SER A 331 23.13 19.80 -22.32
N GLY A 332 22.03 19.94 -23.07
CA GLY A 332 21.24 21.18 -23.15
C GLY A 332 19.85 21.10 -22.50
N LEU A 333 19.38 19.92 -22.11
CA LEU A 333 18.05 19.71 -21.53
C LEU A 333 18.20 19.45 -20.02
N GLY A 334 18.20 20.52 -19.25
CA GLY A 334 18.31 20.46 -17.78
C GLY A 334 19.09 21.62 -17.13
N VAL A 335 19.70 22.51 -17.92
CA VAL A 335 20.30 23.75 -17.40
C VAL A 335 19.25 24.87 -17.45
N PHE A 336 18.51 25.02 -16.36
CA PHE A 336 17.72 26.24 -16.14
C PHE A 336 18.65 27.31 -15.59
N ILE A 337 19.09 28.26 -16.43
CA ILE A 337 19.95 29.40 -16.03
C ILE A 337 19.33 30.19 -14.84
N ALA A 338 18.00 30.11 -14.67
CA ALA A 338 17.28 30.70 -13.55
C ALA A 338 17.48 29.94 -12.21
N GLU A 339 17.64 28.62 -12.24
CA GLU A 339 17.85 27.79 -11.03
C GLU A 339 19.33 27.77 -10.62
N ASP A 340 20.25 27.92 -11.58
CA ASP A 340 21.71 27.92 -11.34
C ASP A 340 22.23 29.21 -10.65
N LYS A 341 21.39 30.24 -10.53
CA LYS A 341 21.68 31.47 -9.77
C LYS A 341 21.31 31.37 -8.29
N ALA A 342 20.49 30.40 -7.90
CA ALA A 342 19.97 30.27 -6.54
C ALA A 342 20.69 29.16 -5.76
N GLY A 343 22.01 29.25 -5.63
CA GLY A 343 22.72 28.29 -4.77
C GLY A 343 24.21 28.10 -4.98
N LYS A 344 24.99 29.13 -5.33
CA LYS A 344 26.45 29.06 -5.23
C LYS A 344 26.93 29.86 -4.02
N GLU A 345 27.12 29.16 -2.90
CA GLU A 345 28.11 29.59 -1.92
C GLU A 345 29.47 29.55 -2.59
N VAL A 346 30.18 30.68 -2.54
CA VAL A 346 31.44 30.91 -3.21
C VAL A 346 32.51 30.04 -2.54
N GLY A 347 32.95 28.97 -3.21
CA GLY A 347 33.83 27.95 -2.63
C GLY A 347 35.28 28.36 -2.38
N THR A 348 35.68 29.63 -2.57
CA THR A 348 37.05 30.09 -2.31
C THR A 348 37.10 31.49 -1.70
N ALA A 349 37.89 31.64 -0.62
CA ALA A 349 38.00 32.87 0.16
C ALA A 349 38.44 34.10 -0.67
N GLY A 350 39.25 33.92 -1.71
CA GLY A 350 39.72 35.01 -2.56
C GLY A 350 38.62 35.64 -3.45
N ALA A 351 37.55 34.90 -3.76
CA ALA A 351 36.43 35.44 -4.54
C ALA A 351 35.44 36.23 -3.65
N GLN A 352 35.48 36.03 -2.33
CA GLN A 352 34.66 36.74 -1.36
C GLN A 352 35.15 38.19 -1.13
N GLU A 353 36.47 38.40 -1.14
CA GLU A 353 37.08 39.74 -1.05
C GLU A 353 36.87 40.58 -2.33
N ALA A 354 36.91 39.95 -3.52
CA ALA A 354 36.67 40.64 -4.78
C ALA A 354 35.21 41.10 -4.95
N ALA A 355 34.25 40.36 -4.40
CA ALA A 355 32.82 40.71 -4.43
C ALA A 355 32.47 41.85 -3.45
N ALA A 356 33.20 41.99 -2.34
CA ALA A 356 33.02 43.07 -1.37
C ALA A 356 33.58 44.42 -1.85
N ALA A 357 34.52 44.42 -2.80
CA ALA A 357 35.21 45.62 -3.30
C ALA A 357 34.54 46.27 -4.54
N GLY A 358 33.28 45.94 -4.84
CA GLY A 358 32.52 46.49 -5.97
C GLY A 358 32.12 47.95 -5.81
N GLY A 359 33.09 48.87 -5.97
CA GLY A 359 32.83 50.30 -6.17
C GLY A 359 32.12 50.55 -7.51
N LYS A 360 31.07 51.38 -7.47
CA LYS A 360 30.40 51.94 -8.66
C LYS A 360 31.44 52.53 -9.63
N MET A 361 31.49 52.01 -10.85
CA MET A 361 32.06 52.72 -12.00
C MET A 361 30.90 53.05 -12.93
N ASP A 362 30.49 54.31 -12.91
CA ASP A 362 29.74 54.93 -14.00
C ASP A 362 30.63 54.98 -15.24
N THR A 363 30.11 54.54 -16.37
CA THR A 363 30.71 54.79 -17.68
C THR A 363 29.69 55.50 -18.54
N ASP A 364 29.82 56.84 -18.56
CA ASP A 364 29.37 57.69 -19.66
C ASP A 364 30.23 57.46 -20.92
N ASP A 365 29.76 58.04 -22.02
CA ASP A 365 30.31 58.17 -23.38
C ASP A 365 29.85 57.11 -24.39
N VAL A 366 29.02 57.44 -25.38
CA VAL A 366 29.21 58.40 -26.49
C VAL A 366 30.43 58.03 -27.33
N PHE A 367 30.21 57.20 -28.35
CA PHE A 367 30.44 57.49 -29.77
C PHE A 367 29.90 56.36 -30.65
#